data_AF-A0AA50FNT4-F1
#
_entry.id   AF-A0AA50FNT4-F1
#
_cell.length_a   1.000
_cell.length_b   1.000
_cell.length_c   1.000
_cell.angle_alpha   90.00
_cell.angle_beta   90.00
_cell.angle_gamma   90.00
#
_symmetry.space_group_name_H-M   'P 1'
#
loop_
_entity.id
_entity.type
_entity.pdbx_description
1 polymer ?
#
loop_
_entity_poly.entity_id
_entity_poly.type
_entity_poly.pdbx_seq_one_letter_code
_entity_poly.pdbx_strand_id
1 'polypeptide(L)'
;GFMTTKAGAPVGVKTAIQTVGKNGPSLLQDVYFLDDMSAFDRERIPERVVHAKGAGAFGYFEVTHDITKYCAAKIFESVGKRTPVGVRFSTVGGESGSADTVRDPRGFAMKFYTDDGIWDLVGNNTPIFFLRDPTLFPSFIHTQKRNPATHLKDPDMFWDFITLRPETLHQTVYMFGDRGIPSSYRFMNGYGSHTFKIVNSQGVAHWVKFHYKTNQGVKNLPVDKAGEFASSDPDYHIRDLYNAIAKGEFPSWTFYIQVMTMAQAETCKFNPFDLTKVWPHGDYPLIPVGKIVLDKNPKNYFAEVEQIAFSPANLVPGIEPSPDKMLQGRLFAYGDTHRHRLGANFLQIPVNCPYRVTVANYQRDGPLNMANQDGAPNYFPNSFSGPQECPRAQRLQPRYAVTGDVDRYDSGQTEDNFSQAT
;
A
#
# COMPACT_ATOMS: atom_id res chain seq x y z
N GLY A 1 -23.54 12.44 -27.49
CA GLY A 1 -24.14 13.37 -26.50
C GLY A 1 -23.58 14.76 -26.74
N PHE A 2 -24.22 15.79 -26.21
CA PHE A 2 -23.71 17.17 -26.25
C PHE A 2 -22.75 17.42 -25.07
N MET A 3 -21.82 18.37 -25.25
CA MET A 3 -20.97 18.86 -24.16
C MET A 3 -21.81 19.67 -23.16
N THR A 4 -21.52 19.56 -21.87
CA THR A 4 -22.26 20.26 -20.81
C THR A 4 -21.31 20.92 -19.80
N THR A 5 -21.81 21.90 -19.06
CA THR A 5 -21.19 22.40 -17.82
C THR A 5 -21.28 21.34 -16.71
N LYS A 6 -20.63 21.57 -15.57
CA LYS A 6 -20.78 20.68 -14.38
C LYS A 6 -22.20 20.60 -13.84
N ALA A 7 -23.00 21.65 -14.04
CA ALA A 7 -24.42 21.69 -13.67
C ALA A 7 -25.34 21.04 -14.73
N GLY A 8 -24.78 20.51 -15.82
CA GLY A 8 -25.52 19.80 -16.86
C GLY A 8 -26.12 20.68 -17.96
N ALA A 9 -25.84 21.98 -17.99
CA ALA A 9 -26.32 22.86 -19.06
C ALA A 9 -25.53 22.64 -20.36
N PRO A 10 -26.17 22.56 -21.54
CA PRO A 10 -25.48 22.33 -22.81
C PRO A 10 -24.59 23.52 -23.20
N VAL A 11 -23.43 23.22 -23.79
CA VAL A 11 -22.45 24.22 -24.24
C VAL A 11 -22.60 24.47 -25.74
N GLY A 12 -22.81 25.73 -26.12
CA GLY A 12 -22.93 26.14 -27.52
C GLY A 12 -21.59 26.20 -28.27
N VAL A 13 -20.61 26.90 -27.71
CA VAL A 13 -19.27 27.10 -28.32
C VAL A 13 -18.19 26.90 -27.25
N LYS A 14 -17.24 25.99 -27.51
CA LYS A 14 -16.08 25.73 -26.63
C LYS A 14 -14.78 26.32 -27.15
N THR A 15 -14.70 26.63 -28.43
CA THR A 15 -13.45 27.09 -29.06
C THR A 15 -13.19 28.59 -28.91
N ALA A 16 -14.06 29.34 -28.23
CA ALA A 16 -13.93 30.78 -28.01
C ALA A 16 -14.56 31.20 -26.69
N ILE A 17 -14.02 32.24 -26.07
CA ILE A 17 -14.62 32.94 -24.93
C ILE A 17 -15.53 34.08 -25.41
N GLN A 18 -16.46 34.52 -24.56
CA GLN A 18 -17.32 35.66 -24.85
C GLN A 18 -16.55 36.99 -24.77
N THR A 19 -16.65 37.83 -25.81
CA THR A 19 -15.98 39.13 -25.92
C THR A 19 -16.91 40.25 -26.39
N VAL A 20 -16.52 41.50 -26.15
CA VAL A 20 -17.19 42.70 -26.73
C VAL A 20 -16.75 42.89 -28.19
N GLY A 21 -17.36 42.15 -29.11
CA GLY A 21 -16.97 42.15 -30.52
C GLY A 21 -15.72 41.32 -30.79
N LYS A 22 -15.33 41.18 -32.07
CA LYS A 22 -14.30 40.22 -32.51
C LYS A 22 -12.91 40.43 -31.88
N ASN A 23 -12.56 41.67 -31.53
CA ASN A 23 -11.25 42.06 -31.01
C ASN A 23 -11.34 42.80 -29.66
N GLY A 24 -12.48 42.71 -28.97
CA GLY A 24 -12.69 43.40 -27.69
C GLY A 24 -12.30 42.56 -26.47
N PRO A 25 -12.42 43.13 -25.26
CA PRO A 25 -12.12 42.42 -24.02
C PRO A 25 -13.10 41.27 -23.76
N SER A 26 -12.67 40.31 -22.94
CA SER A 26 -13.51 39.20 -22.46
C SER A 26 -14.54 39.66 -21.44
N LEU A 27 -15.60 38.86 -21.27
CA LEU A 27 -16.68 39.14 -20.33
C LEU A 27 -16.73 38.11 -19.21
N LEU A 28 -16.89 38.58 -17.96
CA LEU A 28 -17.02 37.72 -16.77
C LEU A 28 -18.30 36.86 -16.79
N GLN A 29 -19.31 37.23 -17.59
CA GLN A 29 -20.54 36.46 -17.73
C GLN A 29 -20.37 35.16 -18.52
N ASP A 30 -19.18 34.87 -19.07
CA ASP A 30 -18.88 33.57 -19.69
C ASP A 30 -18.71 32.49 -18.61
N VAL A 31 -19.84 32.08 -18.03
CA VAL A 31 -19.88 31.14 -16.91
C VAL A 31 -19.38 29.75 -17.28
N TYR A 32 -19.39 29.39 -18.56
CA TYR A 32 -18.82 28.12 -19.01
C TYR A 32 -17.29 28.17 -18.97
N PHE A 33 -16.67 29.22 -19.51
CA PHE A 33 -15.22 29.41 -19.40
C PHE A 33 -14.76 29.38 -17.94
N LEU A 34 -15.47 30.09 -17.05
CA LEU A 34 -15.16 30.12 -15.63
C LEU A 34 -15.32 28.73 -14.96
N ASP A 35 -16.37 27.98 -15.28
CA ASP A 35 -16.61 26.63 -14.75
C ASP A 35 -15.51 25.64 -15.18
N ASP A 36 -15.15 25.63 -16.47
CA ASP A 36 -14.14 24.74 -17.03
C ASP A 36 -12.73 25.07 -16.49
N MET A 37 -12.34 26.35 -16.52
CA MET A 37 -11.03 26.79 -16.03
C MET A 37 -10.88 26.54 -14.53
N SER A 38 -11.90 26.83 -13.73
CA SER A 38 -11.83 26.60 -12.27
C SER A 38 -11.74 25.11 -11.89
N ALA A 39 -12.23 24.20 -12.76
CA ALA A 39 -12.04 22.76 -12.63
C ALA A 39 -10.58 22.38 -12.90
N PHE A 40 -10.04 22.85 -14.02
CA PHE A 40 -8.67 22.60 -14.46
C PHE A 40 -7.66 23.03 -13.39
N ASP A 41 -7.83 24.22 -12.83
CA ASP A 41 -6.98 24.78 -11.76
C ASP A 41 -6.95 23.91 -10.49
N ARG A 42 -7.88 22.97 -10.32
CA ARG A 42 -8.04 22.10 -9.15
C ARG A 42 -7.87 20.62 -9.45
N GLU A 43 -7.34 20.25 -10.61
CA GLU A 43 -7.10 18.84 -10.95
C GLU A 43 -6.03 18.17 -10.07
N ARG A 44 -5.08 18.93 -9.54
CA ARG A 44 -3.96 18.37 -8.77
C ARG A 44 -4.34 18.24 -7.30
N ILE A 45 -4.12 17.04 -6.77
CA ILE A 45 -4.10 16.75 -5.33
C ILE A 45 -2.64 16.52 -4.89
N PRO A 46 -2.32 16.58 -3.58
CA PRO A 46 -1.00 16.21 -3.11
C PRO A 46 -0.64 14.78 -3.56
N GLU A 47 0.58 14.59 -4.06
CA GLU A 47 1.08 13.23 -4.29
C GLU A 47 1.30 12.50 -2.96
N ARG A 48 1.56 11.19 -3.02
CA ARG A 48 1.98 10.46 -1.81
C ARG A 48 3.36 10.95 -1.38
N VAL A 49 3.53 11.21 -0.08
CA VAL A 49 4.82 11.66 0.49
C VAL A 49 5.98 10.71 0.17
N VAL A 50 5.69 9.42 0.06
CA VAL A 50 6.57 8.35 -0.43
C VAL A 50 5.80 7.50 -1.43
N HIS A 51 6.50 6.84 -2.35
CA HIS A 51 5.87 5.99 -3.37
C HIS A 51 4.92 6.75 -4.32
N ALA A 52 5.29 7.98 -4.69
CA ALA A 52 4.49 8.84 -5.57
C ALA A 52 4.34 8.24 -6.99
N LYS A 53 5.45 7.86 -7.63
CA LYS A 53 5.43 7.24 -8.96
C LYS A 53 5.03 5.76 -8.89
N GLY A 54 4.03 5.34 -9.67
CA GLY A 54 3.58 3.95 -9.66
C GLY A 54 2.60 3.56 -10.75
N ALA A 55 2.23 2.28 -10.77
CA ALA A 55 1.23 1.69 -11.66
C ALA A 55 0.21 0.89 -10.84
N GLY A 56 -1.03 0.83 -11.29
CA GLY A 56 -2.08 0.05 -10.65
C GLY A 56 -2.78 -0.90 -11.61
N ALA A 57 -3.27 -2.01 -11.08
CA ALA A 57 -4.07 -2.98 -11.80
C ALA A 57 -4.98 -3.75 -10.83
N PHE A 58 -5.99 -4.42 -11.37
CA PHE A 58 -6.99 -5.17 -10.63
C PHE A 58 -7.00 -6.64 -11.07
N GLY A 59 -7.58 -7.48 -10.24
CA GLY A 59 -7.91 -8.86 -10.58
C GLY A 59 -8.44 -9.60 -9.37
N TYR A 60 -7.88 -10.77 -9.07
CA TYR A 60 -8.35 -11.59 -7.96
C TYR A 60 -7.22 -12.34 -7.23
N PHE A 61 -7.49 -12.65 -5.97
CA PHE A 61 -6.81 -13.66 -5.19
C PHE A 61 -7.66 -14.93 -5.14
N GLU A 62 -7.05 -16.08 -5.35
CA GLU A 62 -7.68 -17.40 -5.30
C GLU A 62 -6.97 -18.29 -4.28
N VAL A 63 -7.71 -18.84 -3.33
CA VAL A 63 -7.16 -19.81 -2.37
C VAL A 63 -6.88 -21.13 -3.11
N THR A 64 -5.69 -21.68 -2.92
CA THR A 64 -5.26 -22.94 -3.54
C THR A 64 -4.95 -24.03 -2.51
N HIS A 65 -4.66 -23.63 -1.26
CA HIS A 65 -4.29 -24.53 -0.18
C HIS A 65 -4.99 -24.10 1.11
N ASP A 66 -5.40 -25.07 1.91
CA ASP A 66 -6.08 -24.84 3.17
C ASP A 66 -5.08 -24.43 4.27
N ILE A 67 -5.27 -23.23 4.82
CA ILE A 67 -4.54 -22.70 5.97
C ILE A 67 -5.46 -22.35 7.15
N THR A 68 -6.71 -22.83 7.14
CA THR A 68 -7.72 -22.51 8.17
C THR A 68 -7.31 -22.96 9.56
N LYS A 69 -6.42 -23.97 9.66
CA LYS A 69 -5.77 -24.37 10.91
C LYS A 69 -4.95 -23.25 11.57
N TYR A 70 -4.52 -22.24 10.81
CA TYR A 70 -3.75 -21.08 11.30
C TYR A 70 -4.55 -19.78 11.32
N CYS A 71 -5.49 -19.58 10.39
CA CYS A 71 -6.17 -18.30 10.21
C CYS A 71 -7.67 -18.47 9.88
N ALA A 72 -8.53 -17.78 10.63
CA ALA A 72 -9.98 -17.79 10.45
C ALA A 72 -10.52 -16.63 9.58
N ALA A 73 -9.63 -15.89 8.90
CA ALA A 73 -10.02 -14.81 8.01
C ALA A 73 -10.80 -15.36 6.81
N LYS A 74 -11.96 -14.76 6.51
CA LYS A 74 -12.87 -15.25 5.45
C LYS A 74 -12.22 -15.31 4.07
N ILE A 75 -11.16 -14.53 3.82
CA ILE A 75 -10.42 -14.59 2.57
C ILE A 75 -9.77 -15.98 2.32
N PHE A 76 -9.45 -16.73 3.38
CA PHE A 76 -8.80 -18.05 3.32
C PHE A 76 -9.76 -19.21 3.61
N GLU A 77 -11.06 -18.95 3.69
CA GLU A 77 -12.08 -19.88 4.21
C GLU A 77 -12.19 -21.21 3.46
N SER A 78 -11.98 -21.21 2.14
CA SER A 78 -12.09 -22.43 1.34
C SER A 78 -11.20 -22.38 0.10
N VAL A 79 -10.63 -23.52 -0.26
CA VAL A 79 -9.89 -23.70 -1.52
C VAL A 79 -10.83 -23.42 -2.71
N GLY A 80 -10.35 -22.66 -3.68
CA GLY A 80 -11.12 -22.17 -4.83
C GLY A 80 -11.86 -20.85 -4.58
N LYS A 81 -11.92 -20.35 -3.34
CA LYS A 81 -12.53 -19.04 -3.05
C LYS A 81 -11.77 -17.92 -3.75
N ARG A 82 -12.49 -17.11 -4.52
CA ARG A 82 -11.96 -15.90 -5.18
C ARG A 82 -12.35 -14.64 -4.44
N THR A 83 -11.38 -13.73 -4.31
CA THR A 83 -11.52 -12.43 -3.67
C THR A 83 -10.98 -11.36 -4.60
N PRO A 84 -11.79 -10.35 -5.00
CA PRO A 84 -11.30 -9.25 -5.81
C PRO A 84 -10.14 -8.53 -5.13
N VAL A 85 -9.15 -8.12 -5.93
CA VAL A 85 -7.96 -7.39 -5.45
C VAL A 85 -7.68 -6.16 -6.31
N GLY A 86 -7.29 -5.06 -5.67
CA GLY A 86 -6.64 -3.92 -6.30
C GLY A 86 -5.18 -3.87 -5.88
N VAL A 87 -4.26 -3.68 -6.82
CA VAL A 87 -2.82 -3.67 -6.57
C VAL A 87 -2.21 -2.38 -7.09
N ARG A 88 -1.27 -1.82 -6.33
CA ARG A 88 -0.43 -0.70 -6.78
C ARG A 88 1.04 -1.02 -6.55
N PHE A 89 1.80 -0.90 -7.63
CA PHE A 89 3.25 -0.94 -7.64
C PHE A 89 3.83 0.47 -7.67
N SER A 90 5.05 0.66 -7.18
CA SER A 90 5.68 2.00 -7.13
C SER A 90 7.18 1.95 -6.89
N THR A 91 7.91 3.02 -7.22
CA THR A 91 9.21 3.34 -6.60
C THR A 91 8.98 3.96 -5.21
N VAL A 92 10.00 4.54 -4.56
CA VAL A 92 9.89 5.12 -3.20
C VAL A 92 10.30 6.60 -3.19
N GLY A 93 11.54 6.90 -3.58
CA GLY A 93 12.19 8.19 -3.34
C GLY A 93 11.90 9.27 -4.37
N GLY A 94 11.38 8.90 -5.54
CA GLY A 94 11.02 9.81 -6.63
C GLY A 94 9.61 10.38 -6.52
N GLU A 95 9.42 11.60 -7.03
CA GLU A 95 8.12 12.28 -7.16
C GLU A 95 7.31 11.72 -8.34
N SER A 96 6.08 12.19 -8.56
CA SER A 96 5.14 11.67 -9.56
C SER A 96 5.66 11.62 -10.99
N GLY A 97 6.60 12.52 -11.36
CA GLY A 97 7.22 12.58 -12.70
C GLY A 97 8.58 11.87 -12.82
N SER A 98 9.04 11.17 -11.77
CA SER A 98 10.32 10.46 -11.78
C SER A 98 10.29 9.21 -12.69
N ALA A 99 11.46 8.68 -13.05
CA ALA A 99 11.57 7.49 -13.90
C ALA A 99 11.33 6.18 -13.13
N ASP A 100 10.73 5.20 -13.81
CA ASP A 100 10.41 3.88 -13.26
C ASP A 100 11.64 2.97 -13.05
N THR A 101 12.64 3.06 -13.93
CA THR A 101 13.81 2.16 -14.01
C THR A 101 15.01 2.68 -13.21
N VAL A 102 14.78 3.02 -11.94
CA VAL A 102 15.82 3.52 -11.02
C VAL A 102 16.11 2.51 -9.90
N ARG A 103 17.30 2.58 -9.29
CA ARG A 103 17.63 1.78 -8.10
C ARG A 103 16.85 2.29 -6.90
N ASP A 104 15.93 1.47 -6.40
CA ASP A 104 15.03 1.81 -5.30
C ASP A 104 14.31 0.53 -4.85
N PRO A 105 13.82 0.39 -3.61
CA PRO A 105 12.80 -0.62 -3.33
C PRO A 105 11.56 -0.38 -4.23
N ARG A 106 10.73 -1.40 -4.38
CA ARG A 106 9.44 -1.26 -5.05
C ARG A 106 8.31 -1.51 -4.07
N GLY A 107 7.37 -0.58 -3.99
CA GLY A 107 6.10 -0.78 -3.31
C GLY A 107 5.30 -1.85 -4.04
N PHE A 108 4.66 -2.74 -3.27
CA PHE A 108 3.76 -3.77 -3.77
C PHE A 108 2.58 -3.86 -2.79
N ALA A 109 1.66 -2.91 -2.92
CA ALA A 109 0.50 -2.80 -2.05
C ALA A 109 -0.70 -3.52 -2.66
N MET A 110 -1.40 -4.31 -1.84
CA MET A 110 -2.59 -5.07 -2.26
C MET A 110 -3.76 -4.77 -1.34
N LYS A 111 -4.93 -4.52 -1.95
CA LYS A 111 -6.22 -4.30 -1.31
C LYS A 111 -7.13 -5.46 -1.65
N PHE A 112 -7.45 -6.28 -0.68
CA PHE A 112 -8.40 -7.39 -0.82
C PHE A 112 -9.78 -6.92 -0.38
N TYR A 113 -10.76 -6.99 -1.28
CA TYR A 113 -12.15 -6.71 -0.94
C TYR A 113 -12.77 -8.01 -0.44
N THR A 114 -12.80 -8.22 0.87
CA THR A 114 -13.24 -9.47 1.50
C THR A 114 -14.69 -9.40 1.96
N ASP A 115 -15.24 -10.53 2.42
CA ASP A 115 -16.57 -10.62 3.04
C ASP A 115 -16.60 -10.14 4.51
N ASP A 116 -15.48 -9.61 5.02
CA ASP A 116 -15.34 -8.99 6.35
C ASP A 116 -14.80 -7.54 6.23
N GLY A 117 -14.89 -6.93 5.04
CA GLY A 117 -14.34 -5.60 4.76
C GLY A 117 -13.02 -5.65 3.98
N ILE A 118 -12.28 -4.55 4.00
CA ILE A 118 -11.00 -4.45 3.29
C ILE A 118 -9.87 -5.00 4.17
N TRP A 119 -9.07 -5.90 3.60
CA TRP A 119 -7.73 -6.18 4.11
C TRP A 119 -6.70 -5.54 3.18
N ASP A 120 -5.81 -4.71 3.70
CA ASP A 120 -4.68 -4.17 2.95
C ASP A 120 -3.37 -4.79 3.41
N LEU A 121 -2.68 -5.47 2.48
CA LEU A 121 -1.31 -5.93 2.67
C LEU A 121 -0.36 -4.98 1.93
N VAL A 122 0.18 -4.00 2.67
CA VAL A 122 0.98 -2.91 2.12
C VAL A 122 2.46 -3.27 2.14
N GLY A 123 2.87 -4.12 1.20
CA GLY A 123 4.20 -4.69 1.13
C GLY A 123 5.18 -3.98 0.22
N ASN A 124 6.36 -4.58 0.10
CA ASN A 124 7.45 -4.18 -0.79
C ASN A 124 8.00 -5.39 -1.57
N ASN A 125 8.87 -5.15 -2.54
CA ASN A 125 9.63 -6.18 -3.24
C ASN A 125 10.83 -6.75 -2.46
N THR A 126 10.92 -6.43 -1.16
CA THR A 126 11.94 -6.90 -0.22
C THR A 126 11.29 -7.44 1.06
N PRO A 127 11.79 -8.52 1.66
CA PRO A 127 11.28 -9.08 2.91
C PRO A 127 11.66 -8.26 4.16
N ILE A 128 12.53 -7.25 4.01
CA ILE A 128 13.09 -6.45 5.10
C ILE A 128 12.98 -4.95 4.78
N PHE A 129 13.38 -4.11 5.72
CA PHE A 129 13.51 -2.66 5.51
C PHE A 129 14.81 -2.12 6.09
N PHE A 130 15.11 -0.85 5.82
CA PHE A 130 16.30 -0.16 6.33
C PHE A 130 16.26 0.09 7.83
N LEU A 131 15.06 0.21 8.41
CA LEU A 131 14.84 0.63 9.79
C LEU A 131 14.05 -0.42 10.56
N ARG A 132 14.26 -0.42 11.88
CA ARG A 132 13.47 -1.19 12.85
C ARG A 132 12.68 -0.34 13.84
N ASP A 133 12.78 0.98 13.76
CA ASP A 133 12.03 1.91 14.60
C ASP A 133 11.41 3.06 13.76
N PRO A 134 10.09 3.31 13.87
CA PRO A 134 9.39 4.26 13.02
C PRO A 134 9.77 5.72 13.31
N THR A 135 10.34 6.03 14.47
CA THR A 135 10.77 7.40 14.80
C THR A 135 11.82 7.92 13.81
N LEU A 136 12.64 7.03 13.24
CA LEU A 136 13.65 7.38 12.25
C LEU A 136 13.11 7.49 10.82
N PHE A 137 11.86 7.09 10.56
CA PHE A 137 11.32 7.03 9.20
C PHE A 137 11.28 8.40 8.50
N PRO A 138 10.83 9.51 9.12
CA PRO A 138 10.88 10.82 8.47
C PRO A 138 12.32 11.24 8.11
N SER A 139 13.27 11.08 9.05
CA SER A 139 14.69 11.39 8.82
C SER A 139 15.28 10.57 7.67
N PHE A 140 15.01 9.26 7.66
CA PHE A 140 15.42 8.39 6.56
C PHE A 140 14.83 8.87 5.23
N ILE A 141 13.52 9.11 5.14
CA ILE A 141 12.90 9.56 3.88
C ILE A 141 13.45 10.91 3.41
N HIS A 142 13.80 11.83 4.31
CA HIS A 142 14.47 13.08 3.94
C HIS A 142 15.81 12.81 3.26
N THR A 143 16.61 11.84 3.76
CA THR A 143 17.92 11.52 3.18
C THR A 143 17.82 10.84 1.80
N GLN A 144 16.71 10.17 1.53
CA GLN A 144 16.43 9.56 0.22
C GLN A 144 15.87 10.57 -0.81
N LYS A 145 15.52 11.78 -0.36
CA LYS A 145 14.86 12.81 -1.18
C LYS A 145 15.83 13.94 -1.53
N ARG A 146 15.36 15.17 -1.50
CA ARG A 146 16.05 16.34 -2.03
C ARG A 146 16.65 17.13 -0.88
N ASN A 147 17.85 17.63 -1.05
CA ASN A 147 18.47 18.57 -0.12
C ASN A 147 17.57 19.82 0.01
N PRO A 148 17.34 20.31 1.25
CA PRO A 148 16.39 21.40 1.49
C PRO A 148 16.83 22.76 0.92
N ALA A 149 18.13 22.98 0.71
CA ALA A 149 18.64 24.23 0.14
C ALA A 149 18.73 24.19 -1.39
N THR A 150 19.18 23.08 -1.96
CA THR A 150 19.47 22.99 -3.41
C THR A 150 18.36 22.33 -4.22
N HIS A 151 17.44 21.60 -3.56
CA HIS A 151 16.41 20.78 -4.19
C HIS A 151 16.94 19.65 -5.11
N LEU A 152 18.24 19.33 -4.99
CA LEU A 152 18.91 18.22 -5.71
C LEU A 152 18.97 16.95 -4.85
N LYS A 153 19.22 15.79 -5.47
CA LYS A 153 19.61 14.57 -4.74
C LYS A 153 21.01 14.78 -4.14
N ASP A 154 21.22 14.24 -2.96
CA ASP A 154 22.41 14.50 -2.15
C ASP A 154 23.02 13.18 -1.63
N PRO A 155 24.15 12.74 -2.21
CA PRO A 155 24.83 11.52 -1.76
C PRO A 155 25.36 11.61 -0.33
N ASP A 156 25.72 12.79 0.16
CA ASP A 156 26.22 12.95 1.53
C ASP A 156 25.08 12.72 2.52
N MET A 157 23.90 13.29 2.27
CA MET A 157 22.71 13.00 3.09
C MET A 157 22.38 11.50 3.11
N PHE A 158 22.41 10.85 1.94
CA PHE A 158 22.11 9.42 1.82
C PHE A 158 23.12 8.60 2.64
N TRP A 159 24.43 8.78 2.40
CA TRP A 159 25.46 7.93 3.00
C TRP A 159 25.74 8.26 4.46
N ASP A 160 25.65 9.53 4.89
CA ASP A 160 25.78 9.92 6.29
C ASP A 160 24.78 9.14 7.16
N PHE A 161 23.49 9.18 6.80
CA PHE A 161 22.47 8.43 7.54
C PHE A 161 22.71 6.91 7.52
N ILE A 162 22.99 6.33 6.35
CA ILE A 162 23.20 4.88 6.20
C ILE A 162 24.41 4.41 7.03
N THR A 163 25.50 5.18 7.03
CA THR A 163 26.74 4.82 7.75
C THR A 163 26.64 5.03 9.26
N LEU A 164 25.83 5.98 9.72
CA LEU A 164 25.55 6.20 11.14
C LEU A 164 24.51 5.22 11.71
N ARG A 165 23.72 4.56 10.86
CA ARG A 165 22.65 3.62 11.23
C ARG A 165 22.94 2.22 10.69
N PRO A 166 23.78 1.41 11.37
CA PRO A 166 24.22 0.11 10.86
C PRO A 166 23.09 -0.90 10.66
N GLU A 167 21.94 -0.73 11.30
CA GLU A 167 20.75 -1.56 11.06
C GLU A 167 20.27 -1.53 9.61
N THR A 168 20.66 -0.52 8.83
CA THR A 168 20.29 -0.34 7.43
C THR A 168 21.01 -1.32 6.49
N LEU A 169 22.12 -1.92 6.93
CA LEU A 169 23.05 -2.66 6.09
C LEU A 169 22.38 -3.76 5.26
N HIS A 170 21.55 -4.60 5.88
CA HIS A 170 20.94 -5.75 5.20
C HIS A 170 20.08 -5.31 3.99
N GLN A 171 19.24 -4.28 4.18
CA GLN A 171 18.43 -3.74 3.10
C GLN A 171 19.26 -2.94 2.09
N THR A 172 20.33 -2.26 2.52
CA THR A 172 21.28 -1.59 1.62
C THR A 172 21.92 -2.59 0.67
N VAL A 173 22.47 -3.70 1.17
CA VAL A 173 23.05 -4.77 0.35
C VAL A 173 22.00 -5.34 -0.62
N TYR A 174 20.78 -5.60 -0.14
CA TYR A 174 19.68 -6.06 -1.01
C TYR A 174 19.38 -5.06 -2.14
N MET A 175 19.29 -3.76 -1.83
CA MET A 175 18.99 -2.72 -2.79
C MET A 175 20.12 -2.47 -3.78
N PHE A 176 21.38 -2.61 -3.38
CA PHE A 176 22.53 -2.42 -4.27
C PHE A 176 22.86 -3.67 -5.12
N GLY A 177 22.32 -4.84 -4.77
CA GLY A 177 22.31 -6.00 -5.66
C GLY A 177 21.42 -5.83 -6.90
N ASP A 178 21.39 -6.84 -7.77
CA ASP A 178 20.64 -6.79 -9.04
C ASP A 178 19.14 -6.54 -8.85
N ARG A 179 18.56 -7.05 -7.76
CA ARG A 179 17.13 -6.88 -7.44
C ARG A 179 16.74 -5.43 -7.12
N GLY A 180 17.70 -4.52 -7.00
CA GLY A 180 17.47 -3.08 -6.84
C GLY A 180 16.82 -2.42 -8.05
N ILE A 181 16.89 -3.04 -9.24
CA ILE A 181 16.24 -2.56 -10.45
C ILE A 181 15.53 -3.75 -11.14
N PRO A 182 14.31 -4.11 -10.70
CA PRO A 182 13.52 -5.10 -11.42
C PRO A 182 13.29 -4.68 -12.87
N SER A 183 13.21 -5.65 -13.79
CA SER A 183 12.94 -5.38 -15.21
C SER A 183 11.51 -5.00 -15.52
N SER A 184 10.59 -5.29 -14.61
CA SER A 184 9.24 -4.75 -14.55
C SER A 184 8.63 -5.17 -13.21
N TYR A 185 7.55 -4.50 -12.82
CA TYR A 185 6.71 -4.94 -11.70
C TYR A 185 6.28 -6.42 -11.82
N ARG A 186 6.14 -6.97 -13.02
CA ARG A 186 5.76 -8.39 -13.23
C ARG A 186 6.87 -9.39 -12.84
N PHE A 187 8.13 -8.97 -12.82
CA PHE A 187 9.30 -9.83 -12.60
C PHE A 187 9.96 -9.65 -11.23
N MET A 188 9.22 -9.13 -10.25
CA MET A 188 9.66 -9.04 -8.87
C MET A 188 8.74 -9.84 -7.95
N ASN A 189 9.31 -10.36 -6.86
CA ASN A 189 8.52 -10.86 -5.74
C ASN A 189 7.92 -9.69 -4.96
N GLY A 190 6.99 -9.99 -4.06
CA GLY A 190 6.73 -9.10 -2.94
C GLY A 190 6.50 -9.83 -1.63
N TYR A 191 6.44 -9.03 -0.57
CA TYR A 191 6.48 -9.48 0.81
C TYR A 191 5.65 -8.56 1.68
N GLY A 192 5.02 -9.10 2.72
CA GLY A 192 4.47 -8.25 3.79
C GLY A 192 5.56 -7.54 4.61
N SER A 193 6.80 -8.05 4.51
CA SER A 193 8.01 -7.67 5.24
C SER A 193 7.89 -7.88 6.74
N HIS A 194 6.95 -7.20 7.40
CA HIS A 194 6.67 -7.33 8.82
C HIS A 194 6.23 -8.74 9.19
N THR A 195 6.49 -9.07 10.45
CA THR A 195 5.75 -10.13 11.13
C THR A 195 4.33 -9.62 11.41
N PHE A 196 3.32 -10.44 11.13
CA PHE A 196 1.93 -10.23 11.54
C PHE A 196 1.50 -11.36 12.48
N LYS A 197 0.31 -11.25 13.05
CA LYS A 197 -0.33 -12.31 13.82
C LYS A 197 -1.53 -12.84 13.05
N ILE A 198 -1.72 -14.15 13.04
CA ILE A 198 -2.93 -14.80 12.53
C ILE A 198 -3.56 -15.65 13.62
N VAL A 199 -4.88 -15.73 13.60
CA VAL A 199 -5.69 -16.39 14.63
C VAL A 199 -6.66 -17.35 13.96
N ASN A 200 -6.67 -18.61 14.39
CA ASN A 200 -7.60 -19.62 13.89
C ASN A 200 -8.97 -19.58 14.60
N SER A 201 -9.89 -20.47 14.21
CA SER A 201 -11.26 -20.48 14.73
C SER A 201 -11.36 -20.86 16.21
N GLN A 202 -10.33 -21.50 16.76
CA GLN A 202 -10.20 -21.84 18.17
C GLN A 202 -9.55 -20.72 19.00
N GLY A 203 -9.18 -19.59 18.40
CA GLY A 203 -8.50 -18.49 19.08
C GLY A 203 -7.01 -18.72 19.30
N VAL A 204 -6.41 -19.73 18.66
CA VAL A 204 -4.96 -19.99 18.73
C VAL A 204 -4.25 -19.03 17.78
N ALA A 205 -3.29 -18.29 18.32
CA ALA A 205 -2.51 -17.33 17.57
C ALA A 205 -1.16 -17.89 17.10
N HIS A 206 -0.74 -17.44 15.93
CA HIS A 206 0.59 -17.68 15.37
C HIS A 206 1.17 -16.39 14.79
N TRP A 207 2.49 -16.28 14.79
CA TRP A 207 3.20 -15.27 14.03
C TRP A 207 3.33 -15.70 12.57
N VAL A 208 3.26 -14.75 11.65
CA VAL A 208 3.27 -15.02 10.21
C VAL A 208 4.11 -14.00 9.43
N LYS A 209 4.80 -14.47 8.39
CA LYS A 209 5.35 -13.63 7.31
C LYS A 209 4.61 -13.93 6.01
N PHE A 210 4.21 -12.90 5.27
CA PHE A 210 3.58 -13.05 3.95
C PHE A 210 4.60 -12.93 2.82
N HIS A 211 4.56 -13.85 1.87
CA HIS A 211 5.41 -13.88 0.69
C HIS A 211 4.57 -14.08 -0.56
N TYR A 212 4.89 -13.40 -1.65
CA TYR A 212 4.22 -13.61 -2.93
C TYR A 212 5.25 -13.60 -4.06
N LYS A 213 5.50 -14.79 -4.60
CA LYS A 213 6.59 -15.06 -5.55
C LYS A 213 6.09 -14.94 -6.98
N THR A 214 6.81 -14.21 -7.83
CA THR A 214 6.40 -14.01 -9.23
C THR A 214 6.40 -15.33 -9.99
N ASN A 215 5.33 -15.60 -10.72
CA ASN A 215 5.25 -16.77 -11.60
C ASN A 215 5.89 -16.50 -12.98
N GLN A 216 6.32 -15.27 -13.25
CA GLN A 216 7.00 -14.88 -14.49
C GLN A 216 8.54 -15.04 -14.38
N GLY A 217 9.04 -15.43 -13.21
CA GLY A 217 10.46 -15.47 -12.87
C GLY A 217 11.01 -14.11 -12.44
N VAL A 218 12.05 -14.11 -11.62
CA VAL A 218 12.74 -12.87 -11.22
C VAL A 218 13.66 -12.42 -12.34
N LYS A 219 13.52 -11.18 -12.80
CA LYS A 219 14.36 -10.57 -13.85
C LYS A 219 14.66 -9.12 -13.51
N ASN A 220 15.90 -8.69 -13.71
CA ASN A 220 16.41 -7.37 -13.36
C ASN A 220 17.00 -6.65 -14.59
N LEU A 221 17.19 -5.34 -14.50
CA LEU A 221 17.88 -4.55 -15.52
C LEU A 221 19.35 -4.34 -15.13
N PRO A 222 20.28 -4.51 -16.09
CA PRO A 222 21.60 -3.91 -16.00
C PRO A 222 21.53 -2.39 -15.80
N VAL A 223 22.49 -1.81 -15.09
CA VAL A 223 22.48 -0.39 -14.70
C VAL A 223 22.49 0.54 -15.91
N ASP A 224 23.25 0.21 -16.96
CA ASP A 224 23.31 0.96 -18.23
C ASP A 224 21.96 0.97 -18.95
N LYS A 225 21.29 -0.19 -19.02
CA LYS A 225 19.94 -0.30 -19.62
C LYS A 225 18.88 0.41 -18.81
N ALA A 226 18.99 0.37 -17.48
CA ALA A 226 18.11 1.11 -16.59
C ALA A 226 18.23 2.64 -16.83
N GLY A 227 19.45 3.14 -17.03
CA GLY A 227 19.74 4.53 -17.37
C GLY A 227 19.20 4.95 -18.75
N GLU A 228 19.35 4.08 -19.76
CA GLU A 228 18.77 4.28 -21.10
C GLU A 228 17.25 4.48 -20.99
N PHE A 229 16.54 3.51 -20.39
CA PHE A 229 15.09 3.57 -20.24
C PHE A 229 14.61 4.71 -19.35
N ALA A 230 15.37 5.08 -18.32
CA ALA A 230 15.00 6.21 -17.47
C ALA A 230 14.90 7.54 -18.26
N SER A 231 15.65 7.65 -19.37
CA SER A 231 15.61 8.80 -20.26
C SER A 231 14.63 8.64 -21.43
N SER A 232 14.56 7.45 -22.05
CA SER A 232 13.78 7.23 -23.27
C SER A 232 12.31 6.86 -23.00
N ASP A 233 12.03 6.24 -21.85
CA ASP A 233 10.69 5.83 -21.42
C ASP A 233 10.57 5.86 -19.88
N PRO A 234 10.43 7.06 -19.26
CA PRO A 234 10.35 7.18 -17.81
C PRO A 234 9.13 6.46 -17.18
N ASP A 235 8.18 6.02 -18.00
CA ASP A 235 6.98 5.27 -17.63
C ASP A 235 7.06 3.78 -18.03
N TYR A 236 8.27 3.26 -18.22
CA TYR A 236 8.52 1.91 -18.74
C TYR A 236 7.78 0.80 -17.98
N HIS A 237 7.77 0.83 -16.64
CA HIS A 237 7.07 -0.20 -15.85
C HIS A 237 5.55 -0.04 -15.90
N ILE A 238 5.04 1.20 -15.95
CA ILE A 238 3.61 1.46 -16.18
C ILE A 238 3.18 0.89 -17.54
N ARG A 239 3.94 1.19 -18.61
CA ARG A 239 3.68 0.73 -19.97
C ARG A 239 3.70 -0.79 -20.07
N ASP A 240 4.71 -1.43 -19.48
CA ASP A 240 4.85 -2.89 -19.48
C ASP A 240 3.64 -3.58 -18.81
N LEU A 241 3.26 -3.14 -17.60
CA LEU A 241 2.12 -3.72 -16.88
C LEU A 241 0.81 -3.56 -17.67
N TYR A 242 0.55 -2.36 -18.18
CA TYR A 242 -0.65 -2.07 -18.94
C TYR A 242 -0.75 -2.95 -20.19
N ASN A 243 0.34 -3.00 -20.98
CA ASN A 243 0.38 -3.75 -22.24
C ASN A 243 0.26 -5.26 -22.01
N ALA A 244 0.89 -5.79 -20.96
CA ALA A 244 0.77 -7.20 -20.60
C ALA A 244 -0.69 -7.61 -20.37
N ILE A 245 -1.39 -6.84 -19.53
CA ILE A 245 -2.79 -7.10 -19.21
C ILE A 245 -3.67 -6.91 -20.45
N ALA A 246 -3.45 -5.86 -21.24
CA ALA A 246 -4.20 -5.61 -22.47
C ALA A 246 -4.04 -6.72 -23.52
N LYS A 247 -2.90 -7.43 -23.51
CA LYS A 247 -2.61 -8.57 -24.39
C LYS A 247 -3.08 -9.92 -23.84
N GLY A 248 -3.67 -9.96 -22.64
CA GLY A 248 -4.04 -11.22 -21.98
C GLY A 248 -2.87 -11.95 -21.31
N GLU A 249 -1.69 -11.35 -21.23
CA GLU A 249 -0.51 -11.87 -20.51
C GLU A 249 -0.59 -11.53 -19.02
N PHE A 250 -1.64 -12.01 -18.35
CA PHE A 250 -1.97 -11.65 -16.97
C PHE A 250 -0.86 -12.06 -16.00
N PRO A 251 -0.14 -11.10 -15.38
CA PRO A 251 0.88 -11.45 -14.41
C PRO A 251 0.24 -12.05 -13.16
N SER A 252 0.95 -13.01 -12.57
CA SER A 252 0.50 -13.69 -11.37
C SER A 252 1.63 -13.94 -10.38
N TRP A 253 1.23 -14.11 -9.12
CA TRP A 253 2.13 -14.44 -8.01
C TRP A 253 1.53 -15.57 -7.20
N THR A 254 2.37 -16.51 -6.76
CA THR A 254 1.98 -17.53 -5.80
C THR A 254 2.19 -17.00 -4.39
N PHE A 255 1.12 -17.01 -3.58
CA PHE A 255 1.08 -16.49 -2.23
C PHE A 255 1.42 -17.59 -1.23
N TYR A 256 2.33 -17.28 -0.30
CA TYR A 256 2.83 -18.17 0.73
C TYR A 256 2.84 -17.46 2.08
N ILE A 257 2.89 -18.27 3.13
CA ILE A 257 3.18 -17.83 4.50
C ILE A 257 4.35 -18.60 5.09
N GLN A 258 5.12 -17.97 5.98
CA GLN A 258 5.87 -18.69 7.01
C GLN A 258 5.09 -18.58 8.31
N VAL A 259 5.10 -19.62 9.13
CA VAL A 259 4.39 -19.66 10.42
C VAL A 259 5.38 -19.96 11.53
N MET A 260 5.35 -19.13 12.58
CA MET A 260 6.13 -19.30 13.81
C MET A 260 5.14 -19.34 14.98
N THR A 261 5.29 -20.34 15.86
CA THR A 261 4.46 -20.41 17.07
C THR A 261 4.88 -19.33 18.06
N MET A 262 3.98 -18.99 19.00
CA MET A 262 4.30 -18.04 20.07
C MET A 262 5.53 -18.50 20.86
N ALA A 263 5.67 -19.80 21.16
CA ALA A 263 6.81 -20.36 21.89
C ALA A 263 8.12 -20.33 21.07
N GLN A 264 8.05 -20.49 19.75
CA GLN A 264 9.23 -20.35 18.89
C GLN A 264 9.75 -18.90 18.87
N ALA A 265 8.86 -17.91 18.96
CA ALA A 265 9.28 -16.50 19.04
C ALA A 265 10.10 -16.19 20.29
N GLU A 266 9.73 -16.75 21.46
CA GLU A 266 10.45 -16.57 22.73
C GLU A 266 11.89 -17.13 22.71
N THR A 267 12.15 -18.10 21.84
CA THR A 267 13.45 -18.77 21.72
C THR A 267 14.19 -18.40 20.43
N CYS A 268 13.66 -17.44 19.67
CA CYS A 268 14.28 -16.96 18.44
C CYS A 268 15.60 -16.24 18.77
N LYS A 269 16.66 -16.56 18.02
CA LYS A 269 18.02 -16.02 18.26
C LYS A 269 18.18 -14.52 17.98
N PHE A 270 17.18 -13.93 17.33
CA PHE A 270 17.07 -12.52 17.02
C PHE A 270 15.62 -12.11 17.31
N ASN A 271 15.37 -10.81 17.47
CA ASN A 271 14.01 -10.32 17.63
C ASN A 271 13.15 -10.69 16.39
N PRO A 272 12.13 -11.58 16.51
CA PRO A 272 11.33 -12.02 15.36
C PRO A 272 10.43 -10.92 14.79
N PHE A 273 10.38 -9.76 15.46
CA PHE A 273 9.65 -8.55 15.07
C PHE A 273 10.56 -7.43 14.55
N ASP A 274 11.87 -7.67 14.44
CA ASP A 274 12.81 -6.74 13.81
C ASP A 274 12.64 -6.79 12.28
N LEU A 275 12.20 -5.67 11.70
CA LEU A 275 11.97 -5.53 10.27
C LEU A 275 13.24 -5.59 9.41
N THR A 276 14.42 -5.53 10.03
CA THR A 276 15.72 -5.71 9.33
C THR A 276 16.13 -7.19 9.24
N LYS A 277 15.31 -8.11 9.77
CA LYS A 277 15.58 -9.55 9.80
C LYS A 277 14.60 -10.37 8.98
N VAL A 278 15.10 -11.46 8.41
CA VAL A 278 14.29 -12.53 7.79
C VAL A 278 14.19 -13.73 8.72
N TRP A 279 13.11 -14.49 8.57
CA TRP A 279 13.01 -15.83 9.14
C TRP A 279 13.65 -16.83 8.18
N PRO A 280 14.70 -17.57 8.57
CA PRO A 280 15.36 -18.52 7.70
C PRO A 280 14.37 -19.56 7.14
N HIS A 281 14.37 -19.78 5.83
CA HIS A 281 13.45 -20.73 5.20
C HIS A 281 13.68 -22.18 5.67
N GLY A 282 14.89 -22.53 6.12
CA GLY A 282 15.19 -23.85 6.66
C GLY A 282 14.46 -24.12 7.98
N ASP A 283 14.32 -23.09 8.82
CA ASP A 283 13.64 -23.17 10.11
C ASP A 283 12.12 -23.00 9.97
N TYR A 284 11.71 -22.10 9.05
CA TYR A 284 10.32 -21.75 8.81
C TYR A 284 10.02 -21.85 7.30
N PRO A 285 9.69 -23.05 6.79
CA PRO A 285 9.46 -23.24 5.36
C PRO A 285 8.22 -22.48 4.86
N LEU A 286 8.23 -22.16 3.56
CA LEU A 286 7.09 -21.53 2.91
C LEU A 286 5.92 -22.51 2.78
N ILE A 287 4.75 -22.11 3.27
CA ILE A 287 3.49 -22.84 3.16
C ILE A 287 2.67 -22.16 2.06
N PRO A 288 2.29 -22.87 0.98
CA PRO A 288 1.48 -22.29 -0.07
C PRO A 288 0.08 -21.98 0.44
N VAL A 289 -0.53 -20.91 -0.10
CA VAL A 289 -1.87 -20.45 0.29
C VAL A 289 -2.76 -20.24 -0.91
N GLY A 290 -2.29 -19.51 -1.92
CA GLY A 290 -3.14 -19.00 -2.99
C GLY A 290 -2.37 -18.43 -4.16
N LYS A 291 -3.11 -17.85 -5.11
CA LYS A 291 -2.57 -17.19 -6.29
C LYS A 291 -3.20 -15.81 -6.44
N ILE A 292 -2.39 -14.81 -6.75
CA ILE A 292 -2.83 -13.47 -7.14
C ILE A 292 -2.71 -13.39 -8.66
N VAL A 293 -3.74 -12.89 -9.34
CA VAL A 293 -3.76 -12.66 -10.78
C VAL A 293 -4.24 -11.24 -11.04
N LEU A 294 -3.53 -10.51 -11.90
CA LEU A 294 -3.95 -9.17 -12.36
C LEU A 294 -4.40 -9.28 -13.81
N ASP A 295 -5.71 -9.15 -14.02
CA ASP A 295 -6.37 -9.39 -15.31
C ASP A 295 -7.11 -8.16 -15.85
N LYS A 296 -7.03 -7.02 -15.14
CA LYS A 296 -7.77 -5.83 -15.49
C LYS A 296 -6.98 -4.54 -15.27
N ASN A 297 -6.84 -3.75 -16.32
CA ASN A 297 -6.30 -2.40 -16.26
C ASN A 297 -7.30 -1.42 -15.63
N PRO A 298 -6.81 -0.34 -15.00
CA PRO A 298 -7.67 0.74 -14.53
C PRO A 298 -8.39 1.42 -15.70
N LYS A 299 -9.64 1.83 -15.51
CA LYS A 299 -10.36 2.61 -16.54
C LYS A 299 -9.90 4.07 -16.58
N ASN A 300 -9.60 4.62 -15.41
CA ASN A 300 -9.04 5.96 -15.26
C ASN A 300 -7.95 5.91 -14.18
N TYR A 301 -6.71 6.24 -14.56
CA TYR A 301 -5.57 6.18 -13.65
C TYR A 301 -5.77 7.06 -12.41
N PHE A 302 -6.26 8.29 -12.56
CA PHE A 302 -6.42 9.20 -11.43
C PHE A 302 -7.46 8.68 -10.42
N ALA A 303 -8.62 8.24 -10.88
CA ALA A 303 -9.69 7.72 -10.03
C ALA A 303 -9.33 6.40 -9.33
N GLU A 304 -8.59 5.52 -10.00
CA GLU A 304 -8.40 4.13 -9.56
C GLU A 304 -6.99 3.82 -9.06
N VAL A 305 -5.98 4.65 -9.40
CA VAL A 305 -4.57 4.43 -9.02
C VAL A 305 -4.02 5.62 -8.23
N GLU A 306 -4.29 6.86 -8.63
CA GLU A 306 -3.81 8.00 -7.84
C GLU A 306 -4.56 8.10 -6.50
N GLN A 307 -5.88 7.89 -6.53
CA GLN A 307 -6.74 7.98 -5.35
C GLN A 307 -6.85 6.69 -4.51
N ILE A 308 -6.28 5.56 -4.95
CA ILE A 308 -6.32 4.34 -4.11
C ILE A 308 -5.48 4.53 -2.83
N ALA A 309 -6.02 4.07 -1.70
CA ALA A 309 -5.46 4.27 -0.38
C ALA A 309 -5.34 2.93 0.34
N PHE A 310 -4.12 2.52 0.69
CA PHE A 310 -3.85 1.26 1.38
C PHE A 310 -3.37 1.52 2.80
N SER A 311 -3.97 0.92 3.82
CA SER A 311 -3.56 1.12 5.21
C SER A 311 -3.24 -0.20 5.88
N PRO A 312 -2.04 -0.40 6.47
CA PRO A 312 -1.75 -1.59 7.28
C PRO A 312 -2.70 -1.80 8.47
N ALA A 313 -3.45 -0.77 8.88
CA ALA A 313 -4.50 -0.87 9.89
C ALA A 313 -5.83 -1.42 9.35
N ASN A 314 -6.00 -1.54 8.03
CA ASN A 314 -7.14 -2.23 7.43
C ASN A 314 -6.89 -3.73 7.51
N LEU A 315 -7.22 -4.29 8.67
CA LEU A 315 -7.14 -5.71 8.97
C LEU A 315 -8.56 -6.29 9.09
N VAL A 316 -8.66 -7.61 8.95
CA VAL A 316 -9.93 -8.35 9.05
C VAL A 316 -9.82 -9.42 10.14
N PRO A 317 -10.93 -9.84 10.78
CA PRO A 317 -10.89 -10.84 11.85
C PRO A 317 -10.09 -12.09 11.46
N GLY A 318 -9.14 -12.49 12.31
CA GLY A 318 -8.17 -13.55 12.03
C GLY A 318 -6.79 -13.08 11.57
N ILE A 319 -6.61 -11.78 11.28
CA ILE A 319 -5.32 -11.15 10.98
C ILE A 319 -5.15 -9.93 11.88
N GLU A 320 -4.01 -9.84 12.58
CA GLU A 320 -3.69 -8.82 13.56
C GLU A 320 -2.25 -8.32 13.37
N PRO A 321 -1.91 -7.12 13.87
CA PRO A 321 -0.53 -6.66 13.85
C PRO A 321 0.31 -7.42 14.88
N SER A 322 1.62 -7.45 14.68
CA SER A 322 2.61 -7.89 15.67
C SER A 322 3.21 -6.70 16.42
N PRO A 323 4.00 -6.90 17.49
CA PRO A 323 4.70 -5.82 18.19
C PRO A 323 5.92 -5.27 17.42
N ASP A 324 6.08 -5.59 16.12
CA ASP A 324 7.05 -4.91 15.25
C ASP A 324 6.83 -3.40 15.31
N LYS A 325 7.82 -2.67 15.85
CA LYS A 325 7.72 -1.22 16.08
C LYS A 325 7.44 -0.45 14.80
N MET A 326 8.05 -0.85 13.68
CA MET A 326 7.79 -0.21 12.39
C MET A 326 6.34 -0.44 11.96
N LEU A 327 5.83 -1.66 12.10
CA LEU A 327 4.42 -1.94 11.80
C LEU A 327 3.50 -1.08 12.66
N GLN A 328 3.76 -0.98 13.97
CA GLN A 328 2.97 -0.17 14.90
C GLN A 328 2.88 1.30 14.46
N GLY A 329 4.00 1.92 14.07
CA GLY A 329 3.99 3.29 13.54
C GLY A 329 3.17 3.43 12.25
N ARG A 330 3.21 2.42 11.38
CA ARG A 330 2.44 2.39 10.13
C ARG A 330 0.93 2.24 10.35
N LEU A 331 0.48 1.65 11.46
CA LEU A 331 -0.95 1.56 11.78
C LEU A 331 -1.59 2.96 11.90
N PHE A 332 -0.83 3.95 12.38
CA PHE A 332 -1.26 5.35 12.43
C PHE A 332 -1.04 6.09 11.11
N ALA A 333 0.19 6.07 10.60
CA ALA A 333 0.66 7.02 9.59
C ALA A 333 -0.15 7.01 8.28
N TYR A 334 -0.62 5.83 7.84
CA TYR A 334 -1.35 5.71 6.57
C TYR A 334 -2.74 6.34 6.64
N GLY A 335 -3.49 6.06 7.71
CA GLY A 335 -4.80 6.68 7.91
C GLY A 335 -4.71 8.20 8.00
N ASP A 336 -3.68 8.70 8.67
CA ASP A 336 -3.41 10.13 8.80
C ASP A 336 -3.08 10.81 7.47
N THR A 337 -2.08 10.29 6.73
CA THR A 337 -1.70 10.89 5.43
C THR A 337 -2.82 10.80 4.38
N HIS A 338 -3.69 9.79 4.44
CA HIS A 338 -4.85 9.72 3.55
C HIS A 338 -5.89 10.81 3.83
N ARG A 339 -6.15 11.13 5.11
CA ARG A 339 -7.07 12.22 5.47
C ARG A 339 -6.56 13.57 4.97
N HIS A 340 -5.24 13.78 4.98
CA HIS A 340 -4.62 14.95 4.37
C HIS A 340 -4.71 14.94 2.84
N ARG A 341 -4.26 13.84 2.21
CA ARG A 341 -4.09 13.77 0.75
C ARG A 341 -5.40 13.70 -0.03
N LEU A 342 -6.40 13.00 0.50
CA LEU A 342 -7.66 12.67 -0.18
C LEU A 342 -8.90 13.22 0.53
N GLY A 343 -8.77 13.65 1.79
CA GLY A 343 -9.87 14.15 2.61
C GLY A 343 -10.40 13.13 3.63
N ALA A 344 -11.21 13.61 4.58
CA ALA A 344 -11.71 12.80 5.69
C ALA A 344 -12.54 11.58 5.23
N ASN A 345 -13.30 11.73 4.15
CA ASN A 345 -14.18 10.70 3.60
C ASN A 345 -13.55 9.87 2.46
N PHE A 346 -12.21 9.78 2.38
CA PHE A 346 -11.51 9.08 1.28
C PHE A 346 -11.93 7.60 1.08
N LEU A 347 -12.46 6.94 2.11
CA LEU A 347 -12.99 5.57 2.02
C LEU A 347 -14.31 5.48 1.23
N GLN A 348 -14.97 6.61 0.94
CA GLN A 348 -16.14 6.66 0.08
C GLN A 348 -15.79 6.81 -1.41
N ILE A 349 -14.52 7.07 -1.74
CA ILE A 349 -14.03 7.03 -3.13
C ILE A 349 -14.18 5.58 -3.64
N PRO A 350 -14.73 5.34 -4.85
CA PRO A 350 -15.12 3.99 -5.29
C PRO A 350 -14.05 2.91 -5.14
N VAL A 351 -12.80 3.22 -5.47
CA VAL A 351 -11.69 2.25 -5.36
C VAL A 351 -11.31 1.92 -3.90
N ASN A 352 -11.64 2.78 -2.94
CA ASN A 352 -11.36 2.60 -1.53
C ASN A 352 -12.55 2.04 -0.75
N CYS A 353 -13.73 2.00 -1.36
CA CYS A 353 -14.96 1.55 -0.72
C CYS A 353 -14.92 0.03 -0.47
N PRO A 354 -15.26 -0.46 0.73
CA PRO A 354 -15.40 -1.89 1.02
C PRO A 354 -16.71 -2.44 0.43
N TYR A 355 -16.89 -2.33 -0.89
CA TYR A 355 -18.16 -2.53 -1.60
C TYR A 355 -18.80 -3.93 -1.46
N ARG A 356 -18.08 -4.91 -0.92
CA ARG A 356 -18.62 -6.27 -0.65
C ARG A 356 -19.38 -6.39 0.66
N VAL A 357 -19.31 -5.36 1.51
CA VAL A 357 -20.01 -5.34 2.79
C VAL A 357 -20.77 -4.02 2.93
N THR A 358 -21.89 -4.05 3.65
CA THR A 358 -22.58 -2.84 4.05
C THR A 358 -21.83 -2.19 5.20
N VAL A 359 -21.32 -0.97 4.99
CA VAL A 359 -20.70 -0.18 6.07
C VAL A 359 -21.79 0.37 6.96
N ALA A 360 -21.77 -0.02 8.24
CA ALA A 360 -22.72 0.43 9.24
C ALA A 360 -21.98 0.76 10.54
N ASN A 361 -21.95 2.04 10.90
CA ASN A 361 -21.23 2.56 12.08
C ASN A 361 -21.83 3.89 12.57
N TYR A 362 -21.13 4.56 13.49
CA TYR A 362 -21.57 5.79 14.14
C TYR A 362 -20.86 7.06 13.62
N GLN A 363 -20.05 6.95 12.57
CA GLN A 363 -19.39 8.10 11.93
C GLN A 363 -20.36 8.84 11.01
N ARG A 364 -20.28 10.18 10.97
CA ARG A 364 -21.14 11.07 10.17
C ARG A 364 -20.36 12.27 9.63
N ASP A 365 -20.96 12.95 8.65
CA ASP A 365 -20.59 14.27 8.14
C ASP A 365 -19.22 14.33 7.44
N GLY A 366 -18.46 15.40 7.64
CA GLY A 366 -17.18 15.64 6.97
C GLY A 366 -17.29 16.14 5.52
N PRO A 367 -16.23 16.76 4.98
CA PRO A 367 -16.22 17.29 3.61
C PRO A 367 -16.37 16.17 2.56
N LEU A 368 -17.01 16.50 1.43
CA LEU A 368 -17.26 15.59 0.30
C LEU A 368 -17.89 14.25 0.73
N ASN A 369 -18.82 14.29 1.68
CA ASN A 369 -19.58 13.11 2.09
C ASN A 369 -20.59 12.73 0.99
N MET A 370 -20.41 11.54 0.43
CA MET A 370 -21.23 10.93 -0.62
C MET A 370 -22.26 9.94 -0.05
N ALA A 371 -22.11 9.48 1.19
CA ALA A 371 -23.03 8.56 1.87
C ALA A 371 -22.97 8.75 3.40
N ASN A 372 -24.05 9.28 4.00
CA ASN A 372 -24.08 9.66 5.43
C ASN A 372 -24.96 8.77 6.33
N GLN A 373 -25.25 7.53 5.91
CA GLN A 373 -26.03 6.54 6.70
C GLN A 373 -27.44 7.00 7.12
N ASP A 374 -28.07 7.85 6.30
CA ASP A 374 -29.45 8.34 6.43
C ASP A 374 -29.80 8.82 7.86
N GLY A 375 -30.99 8.45 8.35
CA GLY A 375 -31.48 8.81 9.69
C GLY A 375 -31.09 7.85 10.81
N ALA A 376 -30.09 6.96 10.60
CA ALA A 376 -29.72 5.96 11.61
C ALA A 376 -29.13 6.61 12.88
N PRO A 377 -29.37 6.06 14.09
CA PRO A 377 -28.75 6.54 15.32
C PRO A 377 -27.23 6.68 15.20
N ASN A 378 -26.68 7.82 15.64
CA ASN A 378 -25.26 8.16 15.55
C ASN A 378 -24.50 8.02 16.89
N TYR A 379 -25.07 7.33 17.88
CA TYR A 379 -24.46 7.08 19.19
C TYR A 379 -24.59 5.60 19.62
N PHE A 380 -23.66 5.13 20.45
CA PHE A 380 -23.61 3.77 20.99
C PHE A 380 -23.31 3.78 22.50
N PRO A 381 -23.99 2.95 23.32
CA PRO A 381 -25.11 2.08 22.96
C PRO A 381 -26.40 2.88 22.70
N ASN A 382 -27.37 2.28 22.01
CA ASN A 382 -28.69 2.87 21.76
C ASN A 382 -29.81 1.81 21.78
N SER A 383 -31.04 2.26 22.04
CA SER A 383 -32.25 1.42 22.07
C SER A 383 -33.05 1.45 20.76
N PHE A 384 -32.44 1.91 19.67
CA PHE A 384 -33.11 2.22 18.39
C PHE A 384 -32.57 1.39 17.23
N SER A 385 -32.15 0.15 17.51
CA SER A 385 -31.67 -0.82 16.52
C SER A 385 -30.45 -0.35 15.70
N GLY A 386 -29.59 0.51 16.28
CA GLY A 386 -28.32 0.88 15.64
C GLY A 386 -27.33 -0.31 15.54
N PRO A 387 -26.24 -0.17 14.76
CA PRO A 387 -25.25 -1.22 14.56
C PRO A 387 -24.69 -1.78 15.89
N GLN A 388 -24.55 -3.10 15.98
CA GLN A 388 -24.08 -3.81 17.18
C GLN A 388 -22.69 -4.42 16.97
N GLU A 389 -22.01 -4.75 18.08
CA GLU A 389 -20.74 -5.46 18.06
C GLU A 389 -20.87 -6.86 17.43
N CYS A 390 -19.81 -7.35 16.78
CA CYS A 390 -19.81 -8.66 16.11
C CYS A 390 -19.20 -9.75 17.02
N PRO A 391 -19.99 -10.76 17.48
CA PRO A 391 -19.47 -11.81 18.36
C PRO A 391 -18.37 -12.67 17.73
N ARG A 392 -18.40 -12.88 16.39
CA ARG A 392 -17.33 -13.60 15.69
C ARG A 392 -16.01 -12.82 15.75
N ALA A 393 -16.04 -11.52 15.51
CA ALA A 393 -14.84 -10.69 15.58
C ALA A 393 -14.26 -10.68 17.00
N GLN A 394 -15.12 -10.56 18.02
CA GLN A 394 -14.71 -10.60 19.43
C GLN A 394 -13.99 -11.92 19.80
N ARG A 395 -14.47 -13.08 19.31
CA ARG A 395 -13.82 -14.38 19.55
C ARG A 395 -12.46 -14.52 18.86
N LEU A 396 -12.20 -13.76 17.79
CA LEU A 396 -10.96 -13.80 17.01
C LEU A 396 -9.95 -12.74 17.45
N GLN A 397 -10.13 -12.14 18.63
CA GLN A 397 -9.22 -11.17 19.25
C GLN A 397 -8.61 -11.76 20.54
N PRO A 398 -7.72 -12.76 20.45
CA PRO A 398 -7.13 -13.39 21.61
C PRO A 398 -6.28 -12.40 22.39
N ARG A 399 -6.48 -12.38 23.71
CA ARG A 399 -5.66 -11.62 24.64
C ARG A 399 -4.25 -12.22 24.65
N TYR A 400 -3.25 -11.37 24.79
CA TYR A 400 -1.86 -11.77 25.01
C TYR A 400 -1.31 -11.03 26.22
N ALA A 401 -0.40 -11.68 26.93
CA ALA A 401 0.28 -11.07 28.08
C ALA A 401 1.35 -10.09 27.58
N VAL A 402 1.54 -8.99 28.32
CA VAL A 402 2.60 -8.02 28.11
C VAL A 402 3.34 -7.88 29.44
N THR A 403 4.66 -7.86 29.39
CA THR A 403 5.54 -7.74 30.56
C THR A 403 6.69 -6.78 30.27
N GLY A 404 7.18 -6.07 31.29
CA GLY A 404 8.28 -5.11 31.18
C GLY A 404 7.87 -3.70 31.58
N ASP A 405 8.84 -2.79 31.59
CA ASP A 405 8.62 -1.38 31.90
C ASP A 405 8.20 -0.61 30.63
N VAL A 406 7.56 0.55 30.83
CA VAL A 406 7.23 1.46 29.72
C VAL A 406 8.38 2.44 29.55
N ASP A 407 9.20 2.25 28.52
CA ASP A 407 10.34 3.12 28.20
C ASP A 407 10.65 3.15 26.69
N ARG A 408 11.58 4.01 26.27
CA ARG A 408 12.15 4.08 24.92
C ARG A 408 13.34 3.13 24.78
N TYR A 409 13.07 1.86 24.55
CA TYR A 409 14.10 0.85 24.31
C TYR A 409 14.80 1.07 22.96
N ASP A 410 15.97 1.72 22.95
CA ASP A 410 16.81 1.83 21.77
C ASP A 410 17.41 0.47 21.40
N SER A 411 17.34 0.14 20.12
CA SER A 411 17.80 -1.13 19.54
C SER A 411 19.06 -0.97 18.68
N GLY A 412 19.61 0.24 18.57
CA GLY A 412 20.70 0.55 17.64
C GLY A 412 22.05 -0.11 17.98
N GLN A 413 22.36 -0.31 19.27
CA GLN A 413 23.65 -0.87 19.72
C GLN A 413 23.58 -2.32 20.20
N THR A 414 22.39 -2.82 20.54
CA THR A 414 22.22 -4.10 21.23
C THR A 414 21.79 -5.23 20.30
N GLU A 415 21.16 -4.90 19.18
CA GLU A 415 20.66 -5.87 18.20
C GLU A 415 21.69 -6.10 17.08
N ASP A 416 21.76 -7.33 16.60
CA ASP A 416 22.66 -7.73 15.52
C ASP A 416 22.34 -6.99 14.21
N ASN A 417 23.34 -6.37 13.58
CA ASN A 417 23.18 -5.61 12.33
C ASN A 417 23.85 -6.28 11.13
N PHE A 418 24.63 -7.35 11.34
CA PHE A 418 25.58 -7.84 10.35
C PHE A 418 25.32 -9.28 9.93
N SER A 419 24.93 -10.19 10.84
CA SER A 419 24.99 -11.64 10.55
C SER A 419 24.05 -12.12 9.44
N GLN A 420 22.95 -11.41 9.17
CA GLN A 420 22.05 -11.75 8.06
C GLN A 420 22.39 -10.99 6.76
N ALA A 421 23.20 -9.93 6.85
CA ALA A 421 23.66 -9.19 5.68
C ALA A 421 24.88 -9.84 5.02
N THR A 422 25.73 -10.50 5.82
CA THR A 422 26.85 -11.36 5.41
C THR A 422 26.38 -12.75 5.01
#